data_AF-A0A7C2I6W0-F1
#
_entry.id   AF-A0A7C2I6W0-F1
#
_cell.length_a   1.000
_cell.length_b   1.000
_cell.length_c   1.000
_cell.angle_alpha   90.00
_cell.angle_beta   90.00
_cell.angle_gamma   90.00
#
_symmetry.space_group_name_H-M   'P 1'
#
loop_
_entity.id
_entity.type
_entity.pdbx_description
1 polymer ?
#
loop_
_entity_poly.entity_id
_entity_poly.type
_entity_poly.pdbx_seq_one_letter_code
_entity_poly.pdbx_strand_id
1 'polypeptide(L)'
;MWVRKSTAAEEGQGAPRHAASLCCKLNTMTESKSSLSRTRRRFLEMAFGLPALSSLVPGAAVPVRAATGKLGIPGPYPGRVIAVSHPASIVSGAYQAEPVRQMMRRGMMELTGADGWADAWRVFFEPGDVVAIKVCPVGGRYLCSDALVLHEIIAGLEAAGVRRADIIVYNRYRRETYEAGIHRWIPEGIKLTWASEAYNKIQQDMGGYDPDVFVELALAVPGQDWREERVRRSYVARLLTQQVNKVVNLPVVKHHQASGVTIALKNLSHGFVNNVERSHATYTLNATGTFIPAVVSRPEFREKVVLHIVDGVRAQYHGGPGGG
;
A
#
# COMPACT_ATOMS: atom_id res chain seq x y z
N MET A 1 19.40 -8.81 -45.97
CA MET A 1 19.83 -10.22 -46.01
C MET A 1 19.11 -10.92 -44.85
N TRP A 2 18.01 -11.65 -44.98
CA TRP A 2 17.22 -12.19 -46.09
C TRP A 2 15.73 -11.80 -45.89
N VAL A 3 15.05 -11.49 -46.99
CA VAL A 3 13.58 -11.41 -47.13
C VAL A 3 13.13 -12.70 -47.83
N ARG A 4 11.98 -13.28 -47.49
CA ARG A 4 11.13 -13.99 -48.47
C ARG A 4 9.65 -13.98 -48.09
N LYS A 5 8.87 -13.63 -49.11
CA LYS A 5 7.41 -13.60 -49.26
C LYS A 5 6.98 -14.85 -50.07
N SER A 6 5.65 -15.07 -50.19
CA SER A 6 4.95 -15.80 -51.28
C SER A 6 4.74 -17.32 -51.05
N THR A 7 3.63 -18.02 -51.36
CA THR A 7 2.29 -17.75 -51.99
C THR A 7 1.44 -19.05 -52.02
N ALA A 8 0.10 -18.90 -52.09
CA ALA A 8 -0.92 -19.72 -52.80
C ALA A 8 -1.15 -21.20 -52.40
N ALA A 9 -2.27 -21.90 -52.67
CA ALA A 9 -3.71 -21.68 -52.96
C ALA A 9 -4.33 -23.10 -53.17
N GLU A 10 -5.64 -23.31 -52.92
CA GLU A 10 -6.59 -24.29 -53.53
C GLU A 10 -7.85 -24.39 -52.63
N GLU A 11 -9.01 -23.84 -53.00
CA GLU A 11 -10.10 -24.34 -53.87
C GLU A 11 -10.94 -25.52 -53.34
N GLY A 12 -12.26 -25.31 -53.27
CA GLY A 12 -13.30 -26.32 -52.99
C GLY A 12 -14.71 -25.71 -52.98
N GLN A 13 -15.51 -26.05 -53.99
CA GLN A 13 -16.79 -25.45 -54.40
C GLN A 13 -18.03 -26.03 -53.70
N GLY A 14 -19.17 -25.29 -53.72
CA GLY A 14 -20.52 -25.87 -53.52
C GLY A 14 -21.64 -24.89 -53.09
N ALA A 15 -22.55 -24.56 -54.00
CA ALA A 15 -23.88 -23.93 -53.78
C ALA A 15 -24.97 -24.94 -54.28
N PRO A 16 -26.33 -24.79 -54.10
CA PRO A 16 -27.10 -23.54 -54.01
C PRO A 16 -28.44 -23.49 -53.17
N ARG A 17 -28.91 -22.23 -52.98
CA ARG A 17 -30.30 -21.65 -53.02
C ARG A 17 -31.46 -22.13 -52.11
N HIS A 18 -32.04 -21.18 -51.35
CA HIS A 18 -33.47 -20.77 -51.25
C HIS A 18 -33.53 -19.44 -50.45
N ALA A 19 -33.91 -18.29 -51.03
CA ALA A 19 -35.25 -17.70 -51.20
C ALA A 19 -35.69 -16.71 -50.07
N ALA A 20 -35.85 -15.44 -50.48
CA ALA A 20 -36.79 -14.40 -50.04
C ALA A 20 -36.63 -13.61 -48.70
N SER A 21 -36.21 -12.35 -48.87
CA SER A 21 -36.91 -11.09 -48.47
C SER A 21 -37.30 -10.83 -47.01
N LEU A 22 -36.69 -9.82 -46.35
CA LEU A 22 -37.35 -8.53 -46.10
C LEU A 22 -36.37 -7.47 -45.53
N CYS A 23 -36.34 -6.33 -46.23
CA CYS A 23 -36.01 -4.96 -45.85
C CYS A 23 -35.67 -4.62 -44.37
N CYS A 24 -34.49 -4.05 -44.13
CA CYS A 24 -34.36 -2.78 -43.40
C CYS A 24 -33.02 -2.09 -43.72
N LYS A 25 -33.10 -0.87 -44.25
CA LYS A 25 -31.96 0.03 -44.47
C LYS A 25 -31.52 0.61 -43.11
N LEU A 26 -30.23 0.65 -42.82
CA LEU A 26 -29.59 1.80 -42.15
C LEU A 26 -28.06 1.72 -42.29
N ASN A 27 -27.50 2.88 -42.60
CA ASN A 27 -26.14 3.13 -43.07
C ASN A 27 -25.05 2.65 -42.11
N THR A 28 -24.01 2.04 -42.67
CA THR A 28 -22.69 1.94 -42.06
C THR A 28 -21.97 3.29 -42.15
N MET A 29 -21.80 3.97 -41.01
CA MET A 29 -20.70 4.92 -40.84
C MET A 29 -19.61 4.25 -40.00
N THR A 30 -18.42 4.21 -40.58
CA THR A 30 -17.17 3.80 -39.95
C THR A 30 -16.77 4.81 -38.87
N GLU A 31 -16.84 4.44 -37.60
CA GLU A 31 -16.17 5.16 -36.52
C GLU A 31 -14.84 4.48 -36.16
N SER A 32 -13.77 5.23 -36.41
CA SER A 32 -12.42 4.98 -35.91
C SER A 32 -12.40 5.00 -34.38
N LYS A 33 -12.19 3.83 -33.77
CA LYS A 33 -11.89 3.74 -32.34
C LYS A 33 -10.47 4.25 -32.09
N SER A 34 -10.34 5.52 -31.72
CA SER A 34 -9.11 6.03 -31.10
C SER A 34 -8.93 5.37 -29.72
N SER A 35 -7.97 4.46 -29.62
CA SER A 35 -7.58 3.87 -28.34
C SER A 35 -6.78 4.92 -27.55
N LEU A 36 -7.38 5.54 -26.54
CA LEU A 36 -6.65 6.32 -25.55
C LEU A 36 -5.78 5.36 -24.73
N SER A 37 -4.51 5.19 -25.13
CA SER A 37 -3.53 4.50 -24.31
C SER A 37 -3.30 5.33 -23.04
N ARG A 38 -3.83 4.85 -21.91
CA ARG A 38 -3.55 5.44 -20.60
C ARG A 38 -2.15 5.01 -20.19
N THR A 39 -1.16 5.86 -20.41
CA THR A 39 0.23 5.63 -20.06
C THR A 39 0.46 5.77 -18.54
N ARG A 40 1.42 5.01 -18.00
CA ARG A 40 1.84 4.97 -16.57
C ARG A 40 1.95 6.34 -15.90
N ARG A 41 2.38 7.35 -16.67
CA ARG A 41 2.55 8.75 -16.25
C ARG A 41 1.24 9.43 -15.82
N ARG A 42 0.14 9.16 -16.53
CA ARG A 42 -1.18 9.76 -16.24
C ARG A 42 -1.83 9.26 -14.94
N PHE A 43 -1.52 8.04 -14.49
CA PHE A 43 -2.06 7.52 -13.22
C PHE A 43 -1.42 8.21 -12.01
N LEU A 44 -0.10 8.40 -12.04
CA LEU A 44 0.62 9.12 -11.00
C LEU A 44 0.28 10.62 -11.01
N GLU A 45 0.18 11.21 -12.20
CA GLU A 45 -0.25 12.61 -12.35
C GLU A 45 -1.71 12.83 -11.91
N MET A 46 -2.65 11.88 -12.08
CA MET A 46 -4.02 12.06 -11.55
C MET A 46 -4.14 11.77 -10.05
N ALA A 47 -3.24 10.95 -9.48
CA ALA A 47 -3.23 10.69 -8.04
C ALA A 47 -2.58 11.84 -7.23
N PHE A 48 -1.74 12.68 -7.87
CA PHE A 48 -0.96 13.72 -7.20
C PHE A 48 -0.93 15.09 -7.92
N GLY A 49 -1.62 15.26 -9.05
CA GLY A 49 -1.50 16.43 -9.91
C GLY A 49 -2.63 17.44 -9.74
N LEU A 50 -2.34 18.49 -8.98
CA LEU A 50 -2.68 19.84 -9.40
C LEU A 50 -1.48 20.38 -10.19
N PRO A 51 -1.64 20.97 -11.39
CA PRO A 51 -0.52 21.55 -12.11
C PRO A 51 -0.08 22.83 -11.41
N ALA A 52 1.00 22.76 -10.64
CA ALA A 52 1.75 23.96 -10.29
C ALA A 52 2.46 24.45 -11.55
N LEU A 53 2.04 25.59 -12.08
CA LEU A 53 2.77 26.34 -13.11
C LEU A 53 4.14 26.73 -12.53
N SER A 54 5.16 25.93 -12.82
CA SER A 54 6.53 26.22 -12.38
C SER A 54 7.13 27.28 -13.30
N SER A 55 7.01 28.55 -12.90
CA SER A 55 7.98 29.56 -13.31
C SER A 55 9.33 29.21 -12.67
N LEU A 56 10.39 29.18 -13.49
CA LEU A 56 11.76 28.96 -13.03
C LEU A 56 12.19 30.17 -12.19
N VAL A 57 12.05 30.06 -10.88
CA VAL A 57 12.77 30.89 -9.90
C VAL A 57 13.77 29.95 -9.23
N PRO A 58 15.07 30.29 -9.11
CA PRO A 58 16.00 29.52 -8.31
C PRO A 58 15.47 29.54 -6.86
N GLY A 59 14.87 28.43 -6.45
CA GLY A 59 14.25 28.30 -5.14
C GLY A 59 15.31 28.40 -4.06
N ALA A 60 15.28 29.50 -3.31
CA ALA A 60 15.92 29.57 -2.01
C ALA A 60 15.50 28.33 -1.19
N ALA A 61 16.48 27.63 -0.62
CA ALA A 61 16.22 26.54 0.30
C ALA A 61 15.29 27.04 1.40
N VAL A 62 14.05 26.57 1.42
CA VAL A 62 13.14 26.85 2.52
C VAL A 62 13.79 26.26 3.77
N PRO A 63 14.09 27.05 4.80
CA PRO A 63 14.77 26.53 5.98
C PRO A 63 13.93 25.39 6.56
N VAL A 64 14.57 24.25 6.78
CA VAL A 64 13.94 23.12 7.47
C VAL A 64 13.61 23.60 8.88
N ARG A 65 12.33 23.88 9.13
CA ARG A 65 11.86 24.15 10.48
C ARG A 65 12.15 22.89 11.29
N ALA A 66 13.05 23.00 12.28
CA ALA A 66 13.40 21.91 13.17
C ALA A 66 12.12 21.27 13.75
N ALA A 67 12.11 19.96 13.93
CA ALA A 67 10.99 19.22 14.50
C ALA A 67 10.66 19.77 15.90
N THR A 68 9.54 20.46 16.06
CA THR A 68 9.08 21.00 17.37
C THR A 68 7.86 20.25 17.93
N GLY A 69 7.49 19.10 17.36
CA GLY A 69 6.25 18.38 17.68
C GLY A 69 6.49 16.99 18.29
N LYS A 70 5.60 16.58 19.20
CA LYS A 70 5.51 15.19 19.70
C LYS A 70 5.38 14.23 18.51
N LEU A 71 6.08 13.09 18.56
CA LEU A 71 5.92 12.01 17.58
C LEU A 71 4.47 11.48 17.55
N GLY A 72 4.08 10.92 16.42
CA GLY A 72 2.72 10.43 16.17
C GLY A 72 2.08 11.05 14.92
N ILE A 73 0.76 11.04 14.86
CA ILE A 73 -0.05 11.67 13.81
C ILE A 73 -0.72 12.93 14.41
N PRO A 74 -0.41 14.15 13.93
CA PRO A 74 0.28 14.44 12.66
C PRO A 74 1.80 14.57 12.76
N GLY A 75 2.39 14.46 13.95
CA GLY A 75 3.84 14.45 14.16
C GLY A 75 4.50 15.80 13.91
N PRO A 76 5.84 15.85 13.88
CA PRO A 76 6.60 17.08 13.63
C PRO A 76 6.52 17.62 12.19
N TYR A 77 6.01 16.84 11.24
CA TYR A 77 5.99 17.17 9.81
C TYR A 77 4.57 17.07 9.20
N PRO A 78 3.57 17.82 9.71
CA PRO A 78 2.20 17.74 9.23
C PRO A 78 2.08 18.11 7.75
N GLY A 79 1.47 17.23 6.95
CA GLY A 79 1.23 17.48 5.52
C GLY A 79 2.49 17.46 4.64
N ARG A 80 3.65 17.11 5.18
CA ARG A 80 4.90 17.04 4.41
C ARG A 80 5.09 15.65 3.79
N VAL A 81 5.41 15.63 2.50
CA VAL A 81 5.76 14.41 1.77
C VAL A 81 7.06 14.67 1.01
N ILE A 82 8.02 13.75 1.14
CA ILE A 82 9.25 13.77 0.35
C ILE A 82 9.12 12.70 -0.73
N ALA A 83 9.17 13.12 -1.98
CA ALA A 83 9.16 12.22 -3.12
C ALA A 83 10.61 11.99 -3.59
N VAL A 84 11.07 10.75 -3.50
CA VAL A 84 12.38 10.34 -4.02
C VAL A 84 12.21 9.37 -5.18
N SER A 85 13.07 9.51 -6.18
CA SER A 85 13.13 8.61 -7.31
C SER A 85 14.58 8.34 -7.73
N HIS A 86 14.78 7.20 -8.37
CA HIS A 86 16.03 6.82 -9.01
C HIS A 86 15.70 5.98 -10.26
N PRO A 87 16.21 6.34 -11.46
CA PRO A 87 15.84 5.67 -12.71
C PRO A 87 16.27 4.20 -12.75
N ALA A 88 17.36 3.86 -12.06
CA ALA A 88 17.82 2.48 -11.93
C ALA A 88 17.24 1.74 -10.71
N SER A 89 16.23 2.28 -10.00
CA SER A 89 15.65 1.62 -8.81
C SER A 89 15.06 0.23 -9.11
N ILE A 90 14.69 -0.01 -10.36
CA ILE A 90 14.16 -1.27 -10.83
C ILE A 90 14.67 -1.56 -12.25
N VAL A 91 15.18 -2.77 -12.49
CA VAL A 91 15.69 -3.23 -13.78
C VAL A 91 15.12 -4.60 -14.08
N SER A 92 14.44 -4.73 -15.23
CA SER A 92 13.76 -5.99 -15.62
C SER A 92 12.85 -6.56 -14.52
N GLY A 93 12.20 -5.67 -13.77
CA GLY A 93 11.38 -6.01 -12.62
C GLY A 93 12.15 -6.16 -11.30
N ALA A 94 13.44 -6.45 -11.27
CA ALA A 94 14.17 -6.60 -10.02
C ALA A 94 14.52 -5.24 -9.39
N TYR A 95 14.21 -5.05 -8.12
CA TYR A 95 14.67 -3.88 -7.36
C TYR A 95 16.20 -3.89 -7.27
N GLN A 96 16.81 -2.71 -7.29
CA GLN A 96 18.27 -2.55 -7.23
C GLN A 96 18.69 -1.97 -5.89
N ALA A 97 19.51 -2.72 -5.14
CA ALA A 97 19.86 -2.39 -3.75
C ALA A 97 20.46 -1.00 -3.59
N GLU A 98 21.46 -0.65 -4.40
CA GLU A 98 22.16 0.62 -4.31
C GLU A 98 21.24 1.83 -4.60
N PRO A 99 20.52 1.88 -5.74
CA PRO A 99 19.47 2.88 -5.97
C PRO A 99 18.42 3.01 -4.86
N VAL A 100 17.91 1.89 -4.33
CA VAL A 100 16.90 1.92 -3.25
C VAL A 100 17.48 2.54 -1.99
N ARG A 101 18.71 2.14 -1.60
CA ARG A 101 19.42 2.72 -0.47
C ARG A 101 19.63 4.23 -0.64
N GLN A 102 20.06 4.67 -1.81
CA GLN A 102 20.25 6.10 -2.09
C GLN A 102 18.95 6.90 -1.97
N MET A 103 17.84 6.36 -2.51
CA MET A 103 16.52 6.98 -2.35
C MET A 103 16.10 7.06 -0.89
N MET A 104 16.21 5.96 -0.14
CA MET A 104 15.80 5.88 1.27
C MET A 104 16.59 6.86 2.14
N ARG A 105 17.92 6.86 2.03
CA ARG A 105 18.77 7.75 2.83
C ARG A 105 18.54 9.22 2.50
N ARG A 106 18.46 9.56 1.21
CA ARG A 106 18.15 10.93 0.77
C ARG A 106 16.77 11.37 1.28
N GLY A 107 15.75 10.53 1.14
CA GLY A 107 14.39 10.84 1.59
C GLY A 107 14.31 11.10 3.08
N MET A 108 15.01 10.31 3.90
CA MET A 108 15.08 10.51 5.35
C MET A 108 15.79 11.81 5.73
N MET A 109 16.93 12.12 5.09
CA MET A 109 17.65 13.37 5.33
C MET A 109 16.82 14.59 4.89
N GLU A 110 16.18 14.55 3.73
CA GLU A 110 15.32 15.65 3.26
C GLU A 110 14.08 15.86 4.15
N LEU A 111 13.48 14.78 4.64
CA LEU A 111 12.31 14.85 5.55
C LEU A 111 12.69 15.53 6.85
N THR A 112 13.85 15.16 7.41
CA THR A 112 14.25 15.55 8.76
C THR A 112 15.08 16.82 8.82
N GLY A 113 15.81 17.12 7.74
CA GLY A 113 16.86 18.14 7.70
C GLY A 113 18.17 17.71 8.37
N ALA A 114 18.36 16.43 8.68
CA ALA A 114 19.58 15.95 9.32
C ALA A 114 20.75 15.85 8.33
N ASP A 115 21.96 16.15 8.80
CA ASP A 115 23.19 16.12 8.00
C ASP A 115 23.65 14.68 7.66
N GLY A 116 23.23 13.71 8.48
CA GLY A 116 23.58 12.31 8.36
C GLY A 116 22.34 11.42 8.30
N TRP A 117 22.39 10.36 7.50
CA TRP A 117 21.28 9.43 7.38
C TRP A 117 20.95 8.74 8.70
N ALA A 118 21.95 8.42 9.54
CA ALA A 118 21.73 7.84 10.87
C ALA A 118 21.03 8.83 11.81
N ASP A 119 21.41 10.10 11.78
CA ASP A 119 20.78 11.16 12.59
C ASP A 119 19.34 11.42 12.15
N ALA A 120 19.03 11.27 10.86
CA ALA A 120 17.66 11.32 10.37
C ALA A 120 16.76 10.25 11.02
N TRP A 121 17.27 9.05 11.29
CA TRP A 121 16.51 8.03 12.02
C TRP A 121 16.38 8.34 13.52
N ARG A 122 17.40 8.95 14.13
CA ARG A 122 17.39 9.38 15.53
C ARG A 122 16.35 10.46 15.85
N VAL A 123 15.82 11.15 14.83
CA VAL A 123 14.66 12.05 15.00
C VAL A 123 13.41 11.29 15.46
N PHE A 124 13.25 10.03 15.05
CA PHE A 124 12.06 9.24 15.32
C PHE A 124 12.28 8.12 16.34
N PHE A 125 13.51 7.64 16.49
CA PHE A 125 13.83 6.42 17.25
C PHE A 125 15.02 6.61 18.19
N GLU A 126 15.01 5.86 19.28
CA GLU A 126 16.04 5.89 20.31
C GLU A 126 16.25 4.49 20.93
N PRO A 127 17.40 4.25 21.60
CA PRO A 127 17.61 3.01 22.33
C PRO A 127 16.49 2.75 23.35
N GLY A 128 15.95 1.53 23.36
CA GLY A 128 14.84 1.13 24.24
C GLY A 128 13.46 1.15 23.57
N ASP A 129 13.34 1.70 22.36
CA ASP A 129 12.13 1.56 21.56
C ASP A 129 11.84 0.10 21.18
N VAL A 130 10.55 -0.25 21.14
CA VAL A 130 10.04 -1.50 20.58
C VAL A 130 9.17 -1.16 19.37
N VAL A 131 9.67 -1.48 18.17
CA VAL A 131 9.18 -0.91 16.92
C VAL A 131 8.51 -1.97 16.05
N ALA A 132 7.26 -1.74 15.67
CA ALA A 132 6.61 -2.52 14.62
C ALA A 132 6.92 -1.95 13.22
N ILE A 133 7.23 -2.82 12.27
CA ILE A 133 7.23 -2.50 10.83
C ILE A 133 6.00 -3.15 10.19
N LYS A 134 4.99 -2.34 9.85
CA LYS A 134 3.77 -2.82 9.19
C LYS A 134 3.99 -2.96 7.69
N VAL A 135 4.29 -4.18 7.24
CA VAL A 135 4.44 -4.53 5.81
C VAL A 135 3.09 -4.79 5.13
N CYS A 136 3.05 -4.79 3.80
CA CYS A 136 1.86 -5.04 3.00
C CYS A 136 2.08 -6.22 2.03
N PRO A 137 1.45 -7.39 2.25
CA PRO A 137 1.54 -8.54 1.33
C PRO A 137 0.41 -8.61 0.29
N VAL A 138 -0.54 -7.68 0.30
CA VAL A 138 -1.88 -7.86 -0.30
C VAL A 138 -1.90 -7.79 -1.84
N GLY A 139 -0.77 -7.66 -2.54
CA GLY A 139 -0.65 -7.92 -3.99
C GLY A 139 0.15 -9.19 -4.32
N GLY A 140 0.33 -10.07 -3.33
CA GLY A 140 1.11 -11.30 -3.44
C GLY A 140 2.58 -11.03 -3.77
N ARG A 141 3.22 -12.02 -4.39
CA ARG A 141 4.65 -12.00 -4.75
C ARG A 141 5.04 -10.90 -5.73
N TYR A 142 4.08 -10.36 -6.48
CA TYR A 142 4.34 -9.38 -7.53
C TYR A 142 4.20 -7.92 -7.04
N LEU A 143 3.39 -7.69 -6.00
CA LEU A 143 3.23 -6.37 -5.39
C LEU A 143 3.03 -6.48 -3.87
N CYS A 144 4.14 -6.61 -3.17
CA CYS A 144 4.23 -6.49 -1.72
C CYS A 144 5.37 -5.54 -1.34
N SER A 145 5.45 -5.17 -0.06
CA SER A 145 6.58 -4.41 0.47
C SER A 145 7.89 -5.12 0.13
N ASP A 146 8.79 -4.49 -0.62
CA ASP A 146 10.02 -5.15 -1.08
C ASP A 146 11.06 -5.35 0.04
N ALA A 147 11.86 -6.41 -0.09
CA ALA A 147 12.93 -6.76 0.84
C ALA A 147 13.94 -5.62 1.03
N LEU A 148 14.34 -4.95 -0.07
CA LEU A 148 15.37 -3.91 -0.02
C LEU A 148 14.88 -2.66 0.74
N VAL A 149 13.59 -2.32 0.63
CA VAL A 149 13.01 -1.22 1.40
C VAL A 149 12.90 -1.62 2.88
N LEU A 150 12.42 -2.84 3.17
CA LEU A 150 12.35 -3.36 4.52
C LEU A 150 13.73 -3.37 5.21
N HIS A 151 14.77 -3.81 4.52
CA HIS A 151 16.13 -3.86 5.06
C HIS A 151 16.72 -2.49 5.33
N GLU A 152 16.45 -1.49 4.49
CA GLU A 152 16.87 -0.11 4.78
C GLU A 152 16.12 0.52 5.96
N ILE A 153 14.86 0.13 6.20
CA ILE A 153 14.16 0.51 7.44
C ILE A 153 14.84 -0.12 8.65
N ILE A 154 15.14 -1.42 8.59
CA ILE A 154 15.82 -2.13 9.68
C ILE A 154 17.19 -1.50 9.96
N ALA A 155 18.00 -1.25 8.93
CA ALA A 155 19.30 -0.59 9.08
C ALA A 155 19.19 0.81 9.69
N GLY A 156 18.12 1.54 9.35
CA GLY A 156 17.78 2.82 9.98
C GLY A 156 17.47 2.73 11.46
N LEU A 157 16.63 1.77 11.85
CA LEU A 157 16.30 1.50 13.25
C LEU A 157 17.55 1.09 14.05
N GLU A 158 18.39 0.22 13.49
CA GLU A 158 19.66 -0.18 14.11
C GLU A 158 20.62 1.01 14.27
N ALA A 159 20.72 1.88 13.26
CA ALA A 159 21.55 3.09 13.33
C ALA A 159 21.08 4.09 14.41
N ALA A 160 19.77 4.11 14.71
CA ALA A 160 19.19 4.85 15.81
C ALA A 160 19.34 4.15 17.19
N GLY A 161 19.90 2.93 17.22
CA GLY A 161 20.18 2.17 18.44
C GLY A 161 19.06 1.22 18.87
N VAL A 162 18.05 0.99 18.04
CA VAL A 162 17.00 -0.02 18.29
C VAL A 162 17.62 -1.41 18.12
N ARG A 163 17.48 -2.28 19.13
CA ARG A 163 18.04 -3.64 19.07
C ARG A 163 17.17 -4.50 18.16
N ARG A 164 17.77 -5.44 17.42
CA ARG A 164 17.04 -6.41 16.57
C ARG A 164 15.89 -7.11 17.29
N ALA A 165 16.10 -7.51 18.55
CA ALA A 165 15.10 -8.21 19.37
C ALA A 165 13.86 -7.36 19.69
N ASP A 166 13.96 -6.04 19.55
CA ASP A 166 12.90 -5.05 19.76
C ASP A 166 12.28 -4.56 18.42
N ILE A 167 12.73 -5.10 17.28
CA ILE A 167 12.12 -4.87 15.97
C ILE A 167 11.16 -6.03 15.67
N ILE A 168 9.93 -5.68 15.31
CA ILE A 168 8.87 -6.64 14.99
C ILE A 168 8.29 -6.35 13.61
N VAL A 169 8.51 -7.23 12.65
CA VAL A 169 7.82 -7.18 11.36
C VAL A 169 6.42 -7.76 11.54
N TYR A 170 5.41 -7.07 11.01
CA TYR A 170 4.02 -7.42 11.26
C TYR A 170 3.14 -7.27 10.02
N ASN A 171 2.23 -8.23 9.85
CA ASN A 171 1.03 -8.09 9.04
C ASN A 171 -0.13 -8.82 9.71
N ARG A 172 -1.36 -8.43 9.40
CA ARG A 172 -2.56 -9.04 9.97
C ARG A 172 -2.62 -10.56 9.80
N TYR A 173 -2.41 -11.03 8.57
CA TYR A 173 -2.58 -12.44 8.21
C TYR A 173 -1.24 -13.11 7.97
N ARG A 174 -0.99 -14.22 8.68
CA ARG A 174 0.21 -15.03 8.50
C ARG A 174 0.31 -15.57 7.07
N ARG A 175 -0.74 -16.25 6.59
CA ARG A 175 -0.72 -16.94 5.30
C ARG A 175 -0.34 -16.02 4.15
N GLU A 176 -0.92 -14.82 4.09
CA GLU A 176 -0.59 -13.82 3.06
C GLU A 176 0.89 -13.40 3.10
N THR A 177 1.44 -13.18 4.30
CA THR A 177 2.85 -12.84 4.48
C THR A 177 3.78 -13.94 4.01
N TYR A 178 3.41 -15.21 4.25
CA TYR A 178 4.17 -16.36 3.79
C TYR A 178 4.08 -16.55 2.27
N GLU A 179 2.88 -16.43 1.71
CA GLU A 179 2.62 -16.51 0.27
C GLU A 179 3.34 -15.41 -0.52
N ALA A 180 3.42 -14.19 0.04
CA ALA A 180 4.19 -13.08 -0.53
C ALA A 180 5.71 -13.27 -0.44
N GLY A 181 6.19 -14.22 0.38
CA GLY A 181 7.62 -14.51 0.55
C GLY A 181 8.33 -13.66 1.61
N ILE A 182 7.64 -12.72 2.26
CA ILE A 182 8.22 -11.76 3.21
C ILE A 182 8.94 -12.45 4.38
N HIS A 183 8.42 -13.58 4.85
CA HIS A 183 9.04 -14.38 5.91
C HIS A 183 10.51 -14.77 5.64
N ARG A 184 10.93 -14.85 4.37
CA ARG A 184 12.31 -15.20 3.97
C ARG A 184 13.26 -14.02 4.04
N TRP A 185 12.73 -12.80 4.16
CA TRP A 185 13.50 -11.57 4.15
C TRP A 185 13.76 -11.05 5.56
N ILE A 186 13.22 -11.70 6.59
CA ILE A 186 13.40 -11.27 7.98
C ILE A 186 14.79 -11.67 8.43
N PRO A 187 15.68 -10.71 8.75
CA PRO A 187 17.00 -11.02 9.28
C PRO A 187 16.93 -11.76 10.61
N GLU A 188 17.97 -12.54 10.92
CA GLU A 188 18.10 -13.18 12.22
C GLU A 188 18.05 -12.16 13.37
N GLY A 189 17.37 -12.53 14.45
CA GLY A 189 17.18 -11.71 15.64
C GLY A 189 15.97 -10.77 15.60
N ILE A 190 15.26 -10.67 14.46
CA ILE A 190 14.05 -9.87 14.30
C ILE A 190 12.81 -10.76 14.33
N LYS A 191 11.76 -10.32 15.03
CA LYS A 191 10.52 -11.10 15.17
C LYS A 191 9.59 -10.86 13.98
N LEU A 192 8.93 -11.92 13.50
CA LEU A 192 7.78 -11.84 12.61
C LEU A 192 6.52 -12.26 13.37
N THR A 193 5.46 -11.44 13.33
CA THR A 193 4.19 -11.75 14.00
C THR A 193 2.96 -11.33 13.20
N TRP A 194 1.79 -11.79 13.64
CA TRP A 194 0.50 -11.61 13.00
C TRP A 194 -0.64 -11.68 14.01
N ALA A 195 -1.81 -11.16 13.65
CA ALA A 195 -2.99 -11.21 14.52
C ALA A 195 -3.93 -12.39 14.21
N SER A 196 -3.92 -12.84 12.96
CA SER A 196 -4.79 -13.90 12.43
C SER A 196 -4.01 -14.85 11.53
N GLU A 197 -4.39 -16.12 11.48
CA GLU A 197 -3.69 -17.11 10.63
C GLU A 197 -3.92 -16.83 9.14
N ALA A 198 -5.17 -16.61 8.74
CA ALA A 198 -5.55 -16.47 7.33
C ALA A 198 -6.77 -15.58 7.15
N TYR A 199 -6.87 -14.97 5.97
CA TYR A 199 -8.07 -14.28 5.54
C TYR A 199 -9.27 -15.25 5.51
N ASN A 200 -10.39 -14.79 6.06
CA ASN A 200 -11.71 -15.39 5.90
C ASN A 200 -12.75 -14.26 5.78
N LYS A 201 -13.98 -14.56 5.36
CA LYS A 201 -15.02 -13.53 5.15
C LYS A 201 -15.64 -12.99 6.45
N ILE A 202 -15.56 -13.74 7.56
CA ILE A 202 -16.20 -13.35 8.83
C ILE A 202 -15.30 -12.36 9.59
N GLN A 203 -14.00 -12.68 9.69
CA GLN A 203 -12.97 -11.83 10.28
C GLN A 203 -13.19 -11.46 11.75
N GLN A 204 -13.92 -12.27 12.53
CA GLN A 204 -14.21 -12.00 13.94
C GLN A 204 -13.37 -12.83 14.92
N ASP A 205 -12.26 -13.42 14.44
CA ASP A 205 -11.30 -14.10 15.30
C ASP A 205 -10.68 -13.11 16.30
N MET A 206 -10.38 -13.59 17.51
CA MET A 206 -9.91 -12.77 18.63
C MET A 206 -8.51 -13.17 19.13
N GLY A 207 -7.88 -14.19 18.55
CA GLY A 207 -6.63 -14.76 19.07
C GLY A 207 -5.49 -13.74 19.21
N GLY A 208 -5.32 -12.87 18.21
CA GLY A 208 -4.33 -11.79 18.23
C GLY A 208 -4.87 -10.39 18.54
N TYR A 209 -6.11 -10.28 19.05
CA TYR A 209 -6.80 -9.00 19.23
C TYR A 209 -7.11 -8.71 20.69
N ASP A 210 -7.09 -7.43 21.02
CA ASP A 210 -7.39 -6.89 22.34
C ASP A 210 -8.90 -6.76 22.52
N PRO A 211 -9.53 -7.46 23.49
CA PRO A 211 -10.99 -7.40 23.67
C PRO A 211 -11.47 -6.04 24.18
N ASP A 212 -10.60 -5.24 24.81
CA ASP A 212 -10.98 -3.98 25.45
C ASP A 212 -10.74 -2.76 24.55
N VAL A 213 -10.02 -2.95 23.43
CA VAL A 213 -9.66 -1.87 22.51
C VAL A 213 -10.26 -2.13 21.14
N PHE A 214 -11.34 -1.42 20.81
CA PHE A 214 -12.05 -1.59 19.54
C PHE A 214 -12.58 -0.29 18.95
N VAL A 215 -12.86 -0.33 17.64
CA VAL A 215 -13.64 0.69 16.93
C VAL A 215 -15.04 0.13 16.73
N GLU A 216 -16.05 0.82 17.24
CA GLU A 216 -17.45 0.47 17.01
C GLU A 216 -18.04 1.41 15.96
N LEU A 217 -18.69 0.84 14.94
CA LEU A 217 -19.43 1.58 13.92
C LEU A 217 -20.80 0.95 13.76
N ALA A 218 -21.81 1.76 13.46
CA ALA A 218 -23.14 1.29 13.06
C ALA A 218 -23.10 0.71 11.63
N LEU A 219 -22.27 -0.31 11.44
CA LEU A 219 -21.95 -0.94 10.17
C LEU A 219 -22.00 -2.45 10.35
N ALA A 220 -22.90 -3.09 9.61
CA ALA A 220 -23.10 -4.53 9.54
C ALA A 220 -23.31 -4.93 8.07
N VAL A 221 -22.97 -6.16 7.72
CA VAL A 221 -23.25 -6.72 6.38
C VAL A 221 -24.69 -7.27 6.36
N PRO A 222 -25.43 -7.20 5.24
CA PRO A 222 -26.78 -7.76 5.16
C PRO A 222 -26.84 -9.21 5.67
N GLY A 223 -27.82 -9.49 6.53
CA GLY A 223 -28.02 -10.80 7.16
C GLY A 223 -27.33 -10.98 8.52
N GLN A 224 -26.48 -10.05 8.96
CA GLN A 224 -25.93 -10.06 10.32
C GLN A 224 -26.87 -9.35 11.30
N ASP A 225 -26.99 -9.85 12.54
CA ASP A 225 -27.73 -9.16 13.59
C ASP A 225 -26.90 -7.96 14.10
N TRP A 226 -27.36 -6.75 13.81
CA TRP A 226 -26.68 -5.52 14.21
C TRP A 226 -26.63 -5.34 15.73
N ARG A 227 -27.48 -6.05 16.50
CA ARG A 227 -27.44 -6.02 17.97
C ARG A 227 -26.21 -6.71 18.53
N GLU A 228 -25.62 -7.64 17.78
CA GLU A 228 -24.38 -8.31 18.17
C GLU A 228 -23.19 -7.34 18.10
N GLU A 229 -22.54 -7.13 19.23
CA GLU A 229 -21.41 -6.20 19.32
C GLU A 229 -20.24 -6.58 18.40
N ARG A 230 -19.95 -7.89 18.29
CA ARG A 230 -18.87 -8.40 17.41
C ARG A 230 -19.10 -8.09 15.93
N VAL A 231 -20.34 -7.94 15.50
CA VAL A 231 -20.68 -7.52 14.14
C VAL A 231 -20.26 -6.07 13.90
N ARG A 232 -20.45 -5.20 14.90
CA ARG A 232 -20.21 -3.75 14.80
C ARG A 232 -18.79 -3.32 15.20
N ARG A 233 -18.06 -4.16 15.93
CA ARG A 233 -16.73 -3.86 16.47
C ARG A 233 -15.57 -4.40 15.61
N SER A 234 -14.52 -3.60 15.51
CA SER A 234 -13.20 -3.97 15.02
C SER A 234 -12.20 -3.84 16.15
N TYR A 235 -11.69 -4.95 16.64
CA TYR A 235 -10.75 -5.01 17.75
C TYR A 235 -9.31 -4.78 17.26
N VAL A 236 -8.53 -4.03 18.04
CA VAL A 236 -7.15 -3.66 17.70
C VAL A 236 -6.20 -4.81 18.05
N ALA A 237 -5.20 -5.06 17.21
CA ALA A 237 -4.23 -6.12 17.41
C ALA A 237 -3.41 -5.88 18.69
N ARG A 238 -3.20 -6.93 19.48
CA ARG A 238 -2.44 -6.86 20.74
C ARG A 238 -1.02 -6.35 20.56
N LEU A 239 -0.44 -6.55 19.37
CA LEU A 239 0.85 -5.96 19.03
C LEU A 239 0.83 -4.45 19.25
N LEU A 240 -0.19 -3.76 18.71
CA LEU A 240 -0.30 -2.30 18.79
C LEU A 240 -0.71 -1.82 20.18
N THR A 241 -1.56 -2.57 20.89
CA THR A 241 -2.03 -2.14 22.21
C THR A 241 -0.99 -2.39 23.31
N GLN A 242 -0.29 -3.53 23.27
CA GLN A 242 0.46 -4.05 24.42
C GLN A 242 1.97 -4.20 24.21
N GLN A 243 2.46 -4.33 22.96
CA GLN A 243 3.84 -4.77 22.72
C GLN A 243 4.76 -3.68 22.18
N VAL A 244 4.26 -2.77 21.35
CA VAL A 244 5.09 -1.75 20.69
C VAL A 244 4.77 -0.35 21.18
N ASN A 245 5.79 0.51 21.15
CA ASN A 245 5.66 1.94 21.42
C ASN A 245 5.70 2.79 20.13
N LYS A 246 6.31 2.27 19.05
CA LYS A 246 6.39 2.96 17.76
C LYS A 246 6.08 2.02 16.58
N VAL A 247 5.59 2.60 15.49
CA VAL A 247 5.25 1.92 14.25
C VAL A 247 5.83 2.68 13.05
N VAL A 248 6.58 1.97 12.23
CA VAL A 248 6.90 2.34 10.85
C VAL A 248 5.90 1.62 9.94
N ASN A 249 5.17 2.37 9.13
CA ASN A 249 4.22 1.79 8.19
C ASN A 249 4.83 1.76 6.78
N LEU A 250 4.94 0.57 6.21
CA LEU A 250 5.50 0.29 4.89
C LEU A 250 4.41 -0.20 3.93
N PRO A 251 3.52 0.69 3.42
CA PRO A 251 2.53 0.34 2.41
C PRO A 251 3.16 0.27 1.01
N VAL A 252 2.42 -0.34 0.08
CA VAL A 252 2.66 -0.27 -1.36
C VAL A 252 1.59 0.56 -2.05
N VAL A 253 1.88 1.09 -3.24
CA VAL A 253 0.90 1.83 -4.05
C VAL A 253 0.03 0.86 -4.86
N LYS A 254 -1.28 0.88 -4.63
CA LYS A 254 -2.23 0.13 -5.47
C LYS A 254 -3.59 0.80 -5.58
N HIS A 255 -4.25 0.58 -6.71
CA HIS A 255 -5.66 0.86 -6.90
C HIS A 255 -6.51 0.00 -5.95
N HIS A 256 -7.67 0.53 -5.55
CA HIS A 256 -8.66 -0.20 -4.78
C HIS A 256 -10.06 0.27 -5.12
N GLN A 257 -10.90 -0.66 -5.59
CA GLN A 257 -12.24 -0.34 -6.10
C GLN A 257 -13.13 0.40 -5.10
N ALA A 258 -13.00 0.10 -3.80
CA ALA A 258 -13.78 0.79 -2.76
C ALA A 258 -13.18 2.13 -2.27
N SER A 259 -11.85 2.28 -2.28
CA SER A 259 -11.17 3.35 -1.54
C SER A 259 -10.24 4.21 -2.41
N GLY A 260 -10.36 4.09 -3.74
CA GLY A 260 -9.51 4.78 -4.72
C GLY A 260 -8.10 4.20 -4.78
N VAL A 261 -7.20 4.68 -3.92
CA VAL A 261 -5.81 4.23 -3.83
C VAL A 261 -5.54 3.77 -2.41
N THR A 262 -4.88 2.62 -2.24
CA THR A 262 -4.37 2.21 -0.93
C THR A 262 -2.92 2.64 -0.79
N ILE A 263 -2.62 3.31 0.32
CA ILE A 263 -1.28 3.70 0.75
C ILE A 263 -1.23 3.56 2.28
N ALA A 264 -0.80 4.61 2.99
CA ALA A 264 -0.55 4.62 4.42
C ALA A 264 -1.77 4.23 5.28
N LEU A 265 -2.84 5.05 5.27
CA LEU A 265 -3.96 4.89 6.22
C LEU A 265 -4.72 3.58 6.03
N LYS A 266 -4.80 3.10 4.78
CA LYS A 266 -5.44 1.82 4.49
C LYS A 266 -4.62 0.63 5.01
N ASN A 267 -3.31 0.65 4.85
CA ASN A 267 -2.44 -0.41 5.37
C ASN A 267 -2.50 -0.51 6.91
N LEU A 268 -2.69 0.63 7.59
CA LEU A 268 -2.95 0.67 9.03
C LEU A 268 -4.32 0.12 9.40
N SER A 269 -5.37 0.79 8.91
CA SER A 269 -6.76 0.51 9.32
C SER A 269 -7.20 -0.91 9.02
N HIS A 270 -6.66 -1.54 7.96
CA HIS A 270 -7.02 -2.91 7.59
C HIS A 270 -6.05 -3.96 8.12
N GLY A 271 -4.88 -3.51 8.56
CA GLY A 271 -3.78 -4.36 8.97
C GLY A 271 -3.65 -4.53 10.48
N PHE A 272 -4.22 -3.64 11.28
CA PHE A 272 -4.15 -3.70 12.75
C PHE A 272 -5.47 -4.01 13.43
N VAL A 273 -6.58 -4.15 12.71
CA VAL A 273 -7.87 -4.50 13.33
C VAL A 273 -8.53 -5.69 12.64
N ASN A 274 -9.41 -6.38 13.35
CA ASN A 274 -10.24 -7.43 12.78
C ASN A 274 -11.54 -6.87 12.16
N ASN A 275 -12.37 -7.76 11.61
CA ASN A 275 -13.72 -7.47 11.11
C ASN A 275 -13.79 -6.40 9.98
N VAL A 276 -12.74 -6.20 9.20
CA VAL A 276 -12.67 -5.13 8.17
C VAL A 276 -13.47 -5.46 6.91
N GLU A 277 -13.87 -6.72 6.73
CA GLU A 277 -14.69 -7.16 5.59
C GLU A 277 -16.00 -6.35 5.50
N ARG A 278 -16.59 -5.99 6.65
CA ARG A 278 -17.84 -5.22 6.68
C ARG A 278 -17.75 -3.82 6.08
N SER A 279 -16.54 -3.26 5.90
CA SER A 279 -16.37 -2.01 5.17
C SER A 279 -16.44 -2.17 3.64
N HIS A 280 -16.58 -3.40 3.14
CA HIS A 280 -16.55 -3.77 1.72
C HIS A 280 -17.78 -4.61 1.30
N ALA A 281 -18.97 -4.27 1.80
CA ALA A 281 -20.19 -5.06 1.53
C ALA A 281 -20.40 -5.30 0.01
N THR A 282 -20.22 -4.27 -0.82
CA THR A 282 -20.00 -4.41 -2.27
C THR A 282 -19.02 -3.35 -2.78
N TYR A 283 -18.66 -3.38 -4.07
CA TYR A 283 -17.81 -2.35 -4.67
C TYR A 283 -18.45 -0.95 -4.65
N THR A 284 -19.78 -0.88 -4.79
CA THR A 284 -20.55 0.37 -4.80
C THR A 284 -21.14 0.72 -3.43
N LEU A 285 -21.37 -0.29 -2.59
CA LEU A 285 -21.83 -0.15 -1.22
C LEU A 285 -20.68 -0.50 -0.27
N ASN A 286 -19.80 0.47 -0.06
CA ASN A 286 -18.66 0.34 0.85
C ASN A 286 -18.64 1.48 1.85
N ALA A 287 -18.00 1.24 2.99
CA ALA A 287 -17.87 2.21 4.07
C ALA A 287 -16.40 2.59 4.32
N THR A 288 -15.51 2.37 3.34
CA THR A 288 -14.07 2.58 3.55
C THR A 288 -13.72 4.04 3.87
N GLY A 289 -14.48 5.00 3.30
CA GLY A 289 -14.35 6.42 3.60
C GLY A 289 -14.63 6.81 5.05
N THR A 290 -15.45 6.04 5.76
CA THR A 290 -15.75 6.25 7.19
C THR A 290 -14.92 5.31 8.08
N PHE A 291 -14.73 4.07 7.65
CA PHE A 291 -14.02 3.05 8.41
C PHE A 291 -12.55 3.40 8.62
N ILE A 292 -11.85 3.82 7.55
CA ILE A 292 -10.43 4.15 7.62
C ILE A 292 -10.16 5.26 8.65
N PRO A 293 -10.80 6.46 8.56
CA PRO A 293 -10.56 7.51 9.54
C PRO A 293 -11.01 7.14 10.94
N ALA A 294 -12.09 6.38 11.12
CA ALA A 294 -12.54 5.92 12.45
C ALA A 294 -11.51 5.00 13.14
N VAL A 295 -10.78 4.18 12.37
CA VAL A 295 -9.71 3.35 12.92
C VAL A 295 -8.45 4.19 13.22
N VAL A 296 -7.97 4.96 12.24
CA VAL A 296 -6.69 5.68 12.41
C VAL A 296 -6.77 6.90 13.33
N SER A 297 -7.98 7.37 13.68
CA SER A 297 -8.18 8.44 14.65
C SER A 297 -8.00 8.00 16.10
N ARG A 298 -7.97 6.68 16.35
CA ARG A 298 -7.80 6.15 17.71
C ARG A 298 -6.40 6.45 18.29
N PRO A 299 -6.28 6.64 19.62
CA PRO A 299 -5.01 6.97 20.26
C PRO A 299 -3.88 5.99 19.94
N GLU A 300 -4.17 4.68 19.89
CA GLU A 300 -3.14 3.66 19.67
C GLU A 300 -2.47 3.81 18.29
N PHE A 301 -3.19 4.35 17.31
CA PHE A 301 -2.64 4.67 15.99
C PHE A 301 -1.98 6.05 15.98
N ARG A 302 -2.66 7.06 16.54
CA ARG A 302 -2.19 8.44 16.51
C ARG A 302 -0.92 8.66 17.31
N GLU A 303 -0.70 7.91 18.39
CA GLU A 303 0.45 8.10 19.25
C GLU A 303 1.64 7.25 18.82
N LYS A 304 1.39 6.05 18.30
CA LYS A 304 2.45 5.07 18.02
C LYS A 304 2.91 5.08 16.57
N VAL A 305 2.11 5.54 15.60
CA VAL A 305 2.57 5.63 14.20
C VAL A 305 3.38 6.89 14.01
N VAL A 306 4.69 6.73 13.82
CA VAL A 306 5.63 7.86 13.78
C VAL A 306 6.22 8.11 12.40
N LEU A 307 6.17 7.12 11.49
CA LEU A 307 6.78 7.22 10.17
C LEU A 307 6.02 6.41 9.11
N HIS A 308 5.85 7.02 7.93
CA HIS A 308 5.31 6.40 6.74
C HIS A 308 6.38 6.36 5.65
N ILE A 309 6.69 5.15 5.16
CA ILE A 309 7.59 4.95 4.01
C ILE A 309 6.81 4.17 2.97
N VAL A 310 6.37 4.85 1.91
CA VAL A 310 5.58 4.22 0.85
C VAL A 310 6.52 3.61 -0.19
N ASP A 311 6.46 2.30 -0.39
CA ASP A 311 7.11 1.65 -1.53
C ASP A 311 6.30 1.92 -2.79
N GLY A 312 6.79 2.89 -3.57
CA GLY A 312 6.21 3.32 -4.85
C GLY A 312 7.01 2.88 -6.07
N VAL A 313 8.03 2.03 -5.91
CA VAL A 313 8.87 1.57 -7.05
C VAL A 313 8.06 0.70 -8.01
N ARG A 314 7.13 -0.11 -7.47
CA ARG A 314 6.06 -0.76 -8.23
C ARG A 314 4.69 -0.27 -7.76
N ALA A 315 3.75 -0.21 -8.70
CA ALA A 315 2.37 0.13 -8.40
C ALA A 315 1.39 -0.71 -9.24
N GLN A 316 0.29 -1.13 -8.62
CA GLN A 316 -0.83 -1.75 -9.34
C GLN A 316 -1.87 -0.69 -9.65
N TYR A 317 -2.04 -0.37 -10.93
CA TYR A 317 -2.95 0.67 -11.40
C TYR A 317 -4.35 0.14 -11.77
N HIS A 318 -4.56 -1.19 -11.74
CA HIS A 318 -5.84 -1.82 -12.07
C HIS A 318 -6.07 -3.14 -11.30
N GLY A 319 -7.33 -3.56 -11.15
CA GLY A 319 -7.71 -4.86 -10.58
C GLY A 319 -7.69 -5.00 -9.05
N GLY A 320 -7.02 -4.10 -8.33
CA GLY A 320 -7.02 -4.10 -6.85
C GLY A 320 -6.38 -5.36 -6.24
N PRO A 321 -6.67 -5.70 -4.96
CA PRO A 321 -6.02 -6.82 -4.26
C PRO A 321 -5.97 -8.17 -5.01
N GLY A 322 -6.95 -8.45 -5.89
CA GLY A 322 -6.99 -9.67 -6.72
C GLY A 322 -6.51 -9.49 -8.17
N GLY A 323 -6.12 -8.27 -8.56
CA GLY A 323 -5.69 -7.92 -9.91
C GLY A 323 -4.22 -8.24 -10.15
N GLY A 324 -3.87 -9.51 -10.25
CA GLY A 324 -2.58 -9.93 -10.81
C GLY A 324 -2.37 -9.43 -12.23
#